data_AF-Q64CC1-F1
#
_entry.id   AF-Q64CC1-F1
#
_cell.length_a   1.000
_cell.length_b   1.000
_cell.length_c   1.000
_cell.angle_alpha   90.00
_cell.angle_beta   90.00
_cell.angle_gamma   90.00
#
_symmetry.space_group_name_H-M   'P 1'
#
loop_
_entity.id
_entity.type
_entity.pdbx_description
1 polymer ?
#
loop_
_entity_poly.entity_id
_entity_poly.type
_entity_poly.pdbx_seq_one_letter_code
_entity_poly.pdbx_strand_id
1 'polypeptide(L)' 'MDVEEQERIDSVNRYIRGDKTANICRDMGRSKTWLFTWVSRFENGEEEWYKSQSKAPKNHGRKTRKENDR' A
#
# COMPACT_ATOMS: atom_id res chain seq x y z
N MET A 1 9.57 5.91 -9.46
CA MET A 1 9.02 5.94 -8.10
C MET A 1 8.05 7.07 -8.07
N ASP A 2 6.79 6.75 -7.83
CA ASP A 2 5.73 7.73 -7.64
C ASP A 2 5.99 8.50 -6.34
N VAL A 3 5.73 9.82 -6.34
CA VAL A 3 5.97 10.67 -5.17
C VAL A 3 5.26 10.11 -3.93
N GLU A 4 4.06 9.54 -4.12
CA GLU A 4 3.28 8.89 -3.06
C GLU A 4 3.94 7.63 -2.48
N GLU A 5 4.65 6.84 -3.29
CA GLU A 5 5.37 5.66 -2.79
C GLU A 5 6.52 6.10 -1.89
N GLN A 6 7.22 7.16 -2.28
CA GLN A 6 8.30 7.73 -1.49
C GLN A 6 7.80 8.29 -0.16
N GLU A 7 6.65 8.96 -0.14
CA GLU A 7 6.00 9.43 1.10
C GLU A 7 5.65 8.27 2.04
N ARG A 8 5.16 7.14 1.51
CA ARG A 8 4.85 5.93 2.30
C ARG A 8 6.11 5.33 2.90
N ILE A 9 7.16 5.18 2.09
CA ILE A 9 8.47 4.66 2.50
C ILE A 9 9.08 5.54 3.60
N ASP A 10 9.11 6.86 3.39
CA ASP A 10 9.68 7.80 4.35
C ASP A 10 8.88 7.79 5.67
N SER A 11 7.55 7.77 5.58
CA SER A 11 6.64 7.73 6.73
C SER A 11 6.89 6.54 7.65
N VAL A 12 6.92 5.34 7.08
CA VAL A 12 7.12 4.11 7.85
C VAL A 12 8.56 4.03 8.36
N ASN A 13 9.55 4.46 7.57
CA ASN A 13 10.94 4.52 8.03
C ASN A 13 11.12 5.46 9.23
N ARG A 14 10.51 6.65 9.21
CA ARG A 14 10.52 7.57 10.37
C ARG A 14 9.81 6.96 11.57
N TYR A 15 8.70 6.25 11.36
CA TYR A 15 8.01 5.54 12.44
C TYR A 15 8.88 4.45 13.08
N ILE A 16 9.57 3.63 12.28
CA ILE A 16 10.49 2.58 12.76
C ILE A 16 11.70 3.19 13.50
N ARG A 17 12.16 4.38 13.09
CA ARG A 17 13.21 5.15 13.80
C ARG A 17 12.74 5.71 15.15
N GLY A 18 11.46 5.58 15.50
CA GLY A 18 10.89 6.10 16.74
C GLY A 18 10.47 7.56 16.67
N ASP A 19 10.31 8.13 15.46
CA ASP A 19 9.79 9.50 15.31
C ASP A 19 8.31 9.57 15.71
N LYS A 20 7.87 10.75 16.13
CA LYS A 20 6.49 10.93 16.60
C LYS A 20 5.55 10.92 15.41
N THR A 21 4.54 10.05 15.43
CA THR A 21 3.49 9.98 14.39
C THR A 21 2.88 11.35 14.06
N ALA A 22 2.72 12.23 15.06
CA ALA A 22 2.23 13.59 14.85
C ALA A 22 3.16 14.47 14.00
N ASN A 23 4.49 14.34 14.16
CA ASN A 23 5.47 15.08 13.36
C ASN A 23 5.49 14.56 11.93
N ILE A 24 5.52 13.25 11.75
CA ILE A 24 5.47 12.58 10.44
C ILE A 24 4.22 13.03 9.66
N CYS A 25 3.05 12.97 10.33
CA CYS A 25 1.77 13.41 9.75
C CYS A 25 1.77 14.90 9.38
N ARG A 26 2.36 15.75 10.23
CA ARG A 26 2.45 17.20 10.00
C ARG A 26 3.38 17.55 8.84
N ASP A 27 4.50 16.87 8.73
CA ASP A 27 5.50 17.08 7.67
C ASP A 27 4.94 16.71 6.29
N MET A 28 4.19 15.60 6.21
CA MET A 28 3.61 15.10 4.96
C MET A 28 2.18 15.56 4.69
N GLY A 29 1.57 16.30 5.63
CA GLY A 29 0.15 16.70 5.52
C GLY A 29 -0.82 15.52 5.47
N ARG A 30 -0.47 14.37 6.06
CA ARG A 30 -1.29 13.15 6.06
C ARG A 30 -1.89 12.87 7.44
N SER A 31 -2.92 12.04 7.47
CA SER A 31 -3.59 11.63 8.72
C SER A 31 -2.86 10.47 9.40
N LYS A 32 -2.95 10.37 10.74
CA LYS A 32 -2.41 9.23 11.51
C LYS A 32 -2.92 7.88 11.00
N THR A 33 -4.21 7.81 10.66
CA THR A 33 -4.83 6.60 10.09
C THR A 33 -4.14 6.13 8.81
N TRP A 34 -3.70 7.07 7.96
CA TRP A 34 -2.98 6.75 6.73
C TRP A 34 -1.62 6.13 7.06
N LEU A 35 -0.87 6.70 8.01
CA LEU A 35 0.41 6.15 8.46
C LEU A 35 0.23 4.73 9.04
N PHE A 36 -0.72 4.55 9.97
CA PHE A 36 -0.97 3.25 10.60
C PHE A 36 -1.39 2.19 9.57
N THR A 37 -2.16 2.55 8.55
CA THR A 37 -2.53 1.61 7.47
C THR A 37 -1.29 1.02 6.79
N TRP A 38 -0.27 1.85 6.53
CA TRP A 38 0.98 1.40 5.89
C TRP A 38 1.90 0.69 6.87
N VAL A 39 2.01 1.17 8.11
CA VAL A 39 2.76 0.49 9.18
C VAL A 39 2.22 -0.91 9.39
N SER A 40 0.90 -1.09 9.48
CA SER A 40 0.30 -2.42 9.65
C SER A 40 0.63 -3.35 8.47
N ARG A 41 0.65 -2.85 7.23
CA ARG A 41 1.07 -3.65 6.06
C ARG A 41 2.55 -4.03 6.11
N PHE A 42 3.41 -3.11 6.55
CA PHE A 42 4.82 -3.37 6.78
C PHE A 42 5.03 -4.46 7.85
N GLU A 43 4.31 -4.37 8.97
CA GLU A 43 4.35 -5.36 10.05
C GLU A 43 3.80 -6.74 9.62
N ASN A 44 2.86 -6.77 8.66
CA ASN A 44 2.39 -8.02 8.07
C ASN A 44 3.42 -8.69 7.14
N GLY A 45 4.54 -8.03 6.84
CA GLY A 45 5.60 -8.59 5.99
C GLY A 45 5.27 -8.62 4.49
N GLU A 46 4.36 -7.77 4.02
CA GLU A 46 4.10 -7.64 2.58
C GLU A 46 5.33 -7.04 1.86
N GLU A 47 5.96 -7.77 0.94
CA GLU A 47 7.19 -7.35 0.23
C GLU A 47 7.02 -6.05 -0.59
N GLU A 48 5.77 -5.71 -0.94
CA GLU A 48 5.41 -4.52 -1.73
C GLU A 48 4.43 -3.61 -0.99
N TRP A 49 4.50 -3.58 0.35
CA TRP A 49 3.59 -2.80 1.20
C TRP A 49 3.50 -1.32 0.80
N TYR A 50 4.55 -0.72 0.23
CA TYR A 50 4.59 0.69 -0.18
C TYR A 50 3.95 0.94 -1.56
N LYS A 51 3.87 -0.09 -2.40
CA LYS A 51 3.29 0.03 -3.73
C LYS A 51 1.78 0.16 -3.63
N SER A 52 1.19 0.96 -4.52
CA SER A 52 -0.25 0.97 -4.67
C SER A 52 -0.70 -0.41 -5.19
N GLN A 53 -1.27 -1.24 -4.31
CA GLN A 53 -1.90 -2.48 -4.76
C GLN A 53 -3.13 -2.09 -5.59
N SER A 54 -3.03 -2.30 -6.91
CA SER A 54 -4.19 -2.21 -7.80
C SER A 54 -5.32 -3.07 -7.24
N LYS A 55 -6.42 -2.44 -6.83
CA LYS A 55 -7.67 -3.10 -6.41
C LYS A 55 -8.36 -3.86 -7.56
N ALA A 56 -7.71 -3.96 -8.72
CA ALA A 56 -8.18 -4.72 -9.85
C ALA A 56 -8.17 -6.20 -9.45
N PRO A 57 -9.32 -6.91 -9.52
CA PRO A 57 -9.35 -8.33 -9.28
C PRO A 57 -8.42 -9.02 -10.28
N LYS A 58 -7.31 -9.61 -9.80
CA LYS A 58 -6.40 -10.43 -10.63
C LYS A 58 -7.08 -11.71 -11.15
N ASN A 59 -8.24 -12.07 -10.58
CA ASN A 59 -9.10 -13.12 -11.11
C ASN A 59 -10.19 -12.50 -11.98
N HIS A 60 -9.87 -12.27 -13.25
CA HIS A 60 -10.92 -12.25 -14.27
C HIS A 60 -11.52 -13.66 -14.30
N GLY A 61 -12.76 -13.79 -13.83
CA GLY A 61 -13.47 -15.07 -13.79
C GLY A 61 -13.36 -15.76 -15.15
N ARG A 62 -13.05 -17.08 -15.09
CA ARG A 62 -13.00 -18.03 -16.21
C ARG A 62 -13.74 -17.52 -17.45
N LYS A 63 -13.00 -17.25 -18.53
CA LYS A 63 -13.59 -17.25 -19.87
C LYS A 63 -14.36 -18.56 -20.01
N THR A 64 -15.67 -18.44 -20.08
CA THR A 64 -16.59 -19.51 -20.44
C THR A 64 -16.03 -20.26 -21.63
N ARG A 65 -15.86 -21.58 -21.46
CA ARG A 65 -15.70 -22.57 -22.53
C ARG A 65 -16.59 -22.17 -23.71
N LYS A 66 -16.02 -21.69 -24.81
CA LYS A 66 -16.75 -21.72 -26.08
C LYS A 66 -16.65 -23.16 -26.57
N GLU A 67 -17.73 -23.87 -26.26
CA GLU A 67 -18.04 -25.19 -26.75
C GLU A 67 -18.08 -25.18 -28.29
N ASN A 68 -17.64 -26.30 -28.83
CA ASN A 68 -17.51 -26.66 -30.23
C ASN A 68 -18.92 -26.65 -30.89
N ASP A 69 -19.12 -25.86 -31.95
CA ASP A 69 -20.29 -25.99 -32.82
C ASP A 69 -19.83 -26.53 -34.18
N ARG A 70 -20.58 -27.53 -34.66
CA ARG A 70 -20.26 -28.48 -35.73
C ARG A 70 -20.10 -27.86 -37.12
#